data_AF-A0AAU8E636-F1
#
_entry.id   AF-A0AAU8E636-F1
#
_cell.length_a   1.000
_cell.length_b   1.000
_cell.length_c   1.000
_cell.angle_alpha   90.00
_cell.angle_beta   90.00
_cell.angle_gamma   90.00
#
_symmetry.space_group_name_H-M   'P 1'
#
loop_
_entity.id
_entity.type
_entity.pdbx_description
1 polymer ?
#
loop_
_entity_poly.entity_id
_entity_poly.type
_entity_poly.pdbx_seq_one_letter_code
_entity_poly.pdbx_strand_id
1 'polypeptide(L)'
;MNALQKLYIASHPLRISRYGAHTSLSTAERVEIIEVLTDILSTALALLAQIKRGQQTLRNVSFLPVQQMFHRLVRTNTDYADFLATGITDLGGYTEKAALYSLNDIQQPNCFADCLQGIDQRTNRLRAADALLRDYYESAIANKDSASKRFFEECTRRNAHFISLIEDNLSEGQPW
;
A
#
# COMPACT_ATOMS: atom_id res chain seq x y z
N MET A 1 -10.52 1.80 20.01
CA MET A 1 -9.09 1.54 20.27
C MET A 1 -8.93 0.25 21.05
N ASN A 2 -8.27 -0.74 20.45
CA ASN A 2 -8.06 -2.07 21.01
C ASN A 2 -6.80 -2.13 21.90
N ALA A 3 -6.72 -3.07 22.84
CA ALA A 3 -5.62 -3.15 23.82
C ALA A 3 -4.23 -3.36 23.18
N LEU A 4 -4.18 -4.02 22.02
CA LEU A 4 -2.97 -4.21 21.22
C LEU A 4 -2.42 -2.90 20.64
N GLN A 5 -3.31 -1.97 20.25
CA GLN A 5 -2.90 -0.64 19.74
C GLN A 5 -2.22 0.19 20.84
N LYS A 6 -2.71 0.11 22.08
CA LYS A 6 -2.07 0.81 23.23
C LYS A 6 -0.66 0.27 23.51
N LEU A 7 -0.46 -1.04 23.42
CA LEU A 7 0.86 -1.66 23.62
C LEU A 7 1.84 -1.34 22.49
N TYR A 8 1.35 -1.25 21.25
CA TYR A 8 2.18 -0.87 20.10
C TYR A 8 2.67 0.58 20.19
N ILE A 9 1.78 1.52 20.54
CA ILE A 9 2.13 2.93 20.76
C ILE A 9 3.06 3.12 21.96
N ALA A 10 2.87 2.35 23.04
CA ALA A 10 3.72 2.41 24.22
C ALA A 10 5.13 1.85 23.99
N SER A 11 5.27 0.85 23.11
CA SER A 11 6.56 0.26 22.74
C SER A 11 7.30 1.05 21.66
N HIS A 12 6.57 1.76 20.79
CA HIS A 12 7.12 2.56 19.69
C HIS A 12 6.59 4.00 19.78
N PRO A 13 7.09 4.81 20.73
CA PRO A 13 6.67 6.20 20.83
C PRO A 13 6.95 6.90 19.51
N LEU A 14 5.96 7.65 19.00
CA LEU A 14 6.08 8.43 17.77
C LEU A 14 7.39 9.24 17.83
N ARG A 15 8.33 8.91 16.95
CA ARG A 15 9.56 9.68 16.85
C ARG A 15 9.20 10.93 16.07
N ILE A 16 8.87 12.00 16.79
CA ILE A 16 8.78 13.33 16.19
C ILE A 16 10.18 13.64 15.66
N SER A 17 10.39 13.41 14.37
CA SER A 17 11.62 13.82 13.72
C SER A 17 11.73 15.34 13.90
N ARG A 18 12.86 15.81 14.44
CA ARG A 18 13.14 17.26 14.60
C ARG A 18 13.15 18.00 13.26
N TYR A 19 13.20 17.27 12.15
CA TYR A 19 13.15 17.76 10.77
C TYR A 19 12.06 17.05 9.94
N GLY A 20 11.15 16.31 10.59
CA GLY A 20 10.02 15.67 9.90
C GLY A 20 9.10 16.74 9.33
N ALA A 21 8.40 16.44 8.24
CA ALA A 21 7.42 17.35 7.68
C ALA A 21 6.52 17.86 8.82
N HIS A 22 6.55 19.17 9.06
CA HIS A 22 5.69 19.83 10.04
C HIS A 22 4.24 19.68 9.53
N THR A 23 3.63 18.53 9.79
CA THR A 23 2.22 18.32 9.53
C THR A 23 1.47 19.03 10.67
N SER A 24 0.41 19.76 10.32
CA SER A 24 -0.45 20.45 11.29
C SER A 24 -1.32 19.47 12.07
N LEU A 25 -1.17 18.17 11.78
CA LEU A 25 -1.95 17.07 12.31
C LEU A 25 -1.74 16.92 13.81
N SER A 26 -2.85 16.76 14.52
CA SER A 26 -2.83 16.35 15.92
C SER A 26 -2.16 14.98 16.08
N THR A 27 -1.76 14.64 17.29
CA THR A 27 -1.21 13.31 17.58
C THR A 27 -2.21 12.20 17.29
N ALA A 28 -3.51 12.44 17.53
CA ALA A 28 -4.56 11.45 17.25
C ALA A 28 -4.69 11.20 15.74
N GLU A 29 -4.77 12.26 14.93
CA GLU A 29 -4.85 12.14 13.46
C GLU A 29 -3.61 11.46 12.90
N ARG A 30 -2.41 11.80 13.37
CA ARG A 30 -1.17 11.14 12.93
C ARG A 30 -1.17 9.65 13.18
N VAL A 31 -1.64 9.21 14.36
CA VAL A 31 -1.75 7.77 14.68
C VAL A 31 -2.73 7.10 13.72
N GLU A 32 -3.90 7.70 13.50
CA GLU A 32 -4.94 7.15 12.61
C GLU A 32 -4.44 7.01 11.17
N ILE A 33 -3.77 8.04 10.64
CA ILE A 33 -3.20 8.02 9.29
C ILE A 33 -2.08 6.98 9.19
N ILE A 34 -1.21 6.88 10.20
CA ILE A 34 -0.17 5.85 10.24
C ILE A 34 -0.80 4.45 10.20
N GLU A 35 -1.89 4.20 10.93
CA GLU A 35 -2.60 2.92 10.90
C GLU A 35 -3.15 2.62 9.49
N VAL A 36 -3.82 3.59 8.86
CA VAL A 36 -4.35 3.45 7.49
C VAL A 36 -3.23 3.17 6.49
N LEU A 37 -2.14 3.96 6.50
CA LEU A 37 -1.01 3.75 5.60
C LEU A 37 -0.30 2.41 5.86
N THR A 38 -0.27 1.95 7.11
CA THR A 38 0.31 0.64 7.46
C THR A 38 -0.53 -0.51 6.92
N ASP A 39 -1.86 -0.38 6.93
CA ASP A 39 -2.77 -1.36 6.32
C ASP A 39 -2.63 -1.38 4.79
N ILE A 40 -2.53 -0.21 4.16
CA ILE A 40 -2.26 -0.08 2.72
C ILE A 40 -0.89 -0.69 2.38
N LEU A 41 0.16 -0.40 3.16
CA LEU A 41 1.49 -0.96 2.97
C LEU A 41 1.47 -2.48 3.11
N SER A 42 0.76 -3.01 4.12
CA SER A 42 0.59 -4.44 4.31
C SER A 42 -0.09 -5.09 3.10
N THR A 43 -1.14 -4.46 2.57
CA THR A 43 -1.83 -4.89 1.35
C THR A 43 -0.92 -4.85 0.12
N ALA A 44 -0.13 -3.79 -0.07
CA ALA A 44 0.83 -3.66 -1.16
C ALA A 44 1.92 -4.74 -1.10
N LEU A 45 2.46 -5.01 0.08
CA LEU A 45 3.45 -6.07 0.29
C LEU A 45 2.86 -7.47 0.03
N ALA A 46 1.62 -7.71 0.44
CA ALA A 46 0.91 -8.96 0.14
C ALA A 46 0.70 -9.13 -1.38
N LEU A 47 0.32 -8.06 -2.08
CA LEU A 47 0.25 -8.04 -3.55
C LEU A 47 1.61 -8.37 -4.18
N LEU A 48 2.69 -7.77 -3.67
CA LEU A 48 4.03 -7.97 -4.21
C LEU A 48 4.46 -9.43 -4.07
N ALA A 49 4.16 -10.06 -2.92
CA ALA A 49 4.41 -11.48 -2.70
C ALA A 49 3.62 -12.35 -3.70
N GLN A 50 2.34 -12.05 -3.92
CA GLN A 50 1.52 -12.80 -4.88
C GLN A 50 1.99 -12.63 -6.33
N ILE A 51 2.30 -11.40 -6.76
CA ILE A 51 2.79 -11.13 -8.12
C ILE A 51 4.13 -11.84 -8.36
N LYS A 52 5.06 -11.81 -7.39
CA LYS A 52 6.35 -12.54 -7.49
C LYS A 52 6.15 -14.05 -7.54
N ARG A 53 5.17 -14.60 -6.81
CA ARG A 53 4.81 -16.03 -6.90
C ARG A 53 4.24 -16.35 -8.28
N GLY A 54 3.35 -15.52 -8.82
CA GLY A 54 2.86 -15.65 -10.20
C GLY A 54 3.99 -15.70 -11.23
N GLN A 55 5.01 -14.84 -11.08
CA GLN A 55 6.21 -14.89 -11.94
C GLN A 55 6.97 -16.22 -11.86
N GLN A 56 7.08 -16.81 -10.67
CA GLN A 56 7.76 -18.09 -10.50
C GLN A 56 6.99 -19.21 -11.22
N THR A 57 5.66 -19.23 -11.11
CA THR A 57 4.80 -20.19 -11.81
C THR A 57 4.84 -20.02 -13.33
N LEU A 58 5.05 -18.80 -13.81
CA LEU A 58 5.15 -18.45 -15.23
C LEU A 58 6.53 -18.71 -15.85
N ARG A 59 7.55 -19.15 -15.10
CA ARG A 59 8.90 -19.43 -15.64
C ARG A 59 8.92 -20.45 -16.78
N ASN A 60 7.91 -21.31 -16.86
CA ASN A 60 7.77 -22.30 -17.93
C ASN A 60 6.91 -21.82 -19.11
N VAL A 61 6.32 -20.62 -19.01
CA VAL A 61 5.43 -20.06 -20.04
C VAL A 61 6.24 -19.16 -20.96
N SER A 62 6.27 -19.50 -22.25
CA SER A 62 7.04 -18.81 -23.31
C SER A 62 6.42 -17.47 -23.77
N PHE A 63 5.39 -16.98 -23.08
CA PHE A 63 4.68 -15.78 -23.49
C PHE A 63 5.29 -14.51 -22.86
N LEU A 64 6.27 -13.96 -23.59
CA LEU A 64 7.04 -12.77 -23.22
C LEU A 64 6.18 -11.57 -22.74
N PRO A 65 5.03 -11.24 -23.35
CA PRO A 65 4.22 -10.10 -22.90
C PRO A 65 3.71 -10.25 -21.46
N VAL A 66 3.27 -11.45 -21.07
CA VAL A 66 2.82 -11.72 -19.69
C VAL A 66 3.99 -11.63 -18.71
N GLN A 67 5.18 -12.11 -19.08
CA GLN A 67 6.36 -11.96 -18.22
C GLN A 67 6.73 -10.49 -17.99
N GLN A 68 6.74 -9.68 -19.06
CA GLN A 68 7.03 -8.24 -18.98
C GLN A 68 6.01 -7.49 -18.13
N MET A 69 4.72 -7.83 -18.28
CA MET A 69 3.63 -7.30 -17.48
C MET A 69 3.85 -7.55 -15.99
N PHE A 70 4.12 -8.80 -15.58
CA PHE A 70 4.40 -9.11 -14.18
C PHE A 70 5.67 -8.41 -13.67
N HIS A 71 6.71 -8.26 -14.50
CA HIS A 71 7.90 -7.49 -14.13
C HIS A 71 7.59 -6.02 -13.85
N ARG A 72 6.75 -5.40 -14.69
CA ARG A 72 6.29 -4.01 -14.49
C ARG A 72 5.48 -3.89 -13.20
N LEU A 73 4.55 -4.81 -12.96
CA LEU A 73 3.75 -4.88 -11.72
C LEU A 73 4.63 -4.99 -10.47
N VAL A 74 5.63 -5.87 -10.47
CA VAL A 74 6.58 -6.00 -9.35
C VAL A 74 7.32 -4.69 -9.08
N ARG A 75 7.84 -4.05 -10.14
CA ARG A 75 8.58 -2.80 -10.02
C ARG A 75 7.70 -1.69 -9.43
N THR A 76 6.54 -1.43 -10.03
CA THR A 76 5.62 -0.38 -9.59
C THR A 76 5.13 -0.62 -8.16
N ASN A 77 4.83 -1.87 -7.80
CA ASN A 77 4.41 -2.19 -6.43
C ASN A 77 5.54 -1.98 -5.41
N THR A 78 6.79 -2.32 -5.78
CA THR A 78 7.95 -2.05 -4.93
C THR A 78 8.13 -0.55 -4.70
N ASP A 79 8.06 0.25 -5.78
CA ASP A 79 8.15 1.71 -5.70
C ASP A 79 7.01 2.32 -4.84
N TYR A 80 5.81 1.72 -4.91
CA TYR A 80 4.65 2.14 -4.11
C TYR A 80 4.81 1.78 -2.62
N ALA A 81 5.23 0.55 -2.32
CA ALA A 81 5.53 0.12 -0.95
C ALA A 81 6.65 0.96 -0.31
N ASP A 82 7.67 1.33 -1.08
CA ASP A 82 8.75 2.21 -0.61
C ASP A 82 8.25 3.62 -0.31
N PHE A 83 7.37 4.17 -1.15
CA PHE A 83 6.70 5.44 -0.90
C PHE A 83 5.87 5.41 0.39
N LEU A 84 5.03 4.39 0.57
CA LEU A 84 4.19 4.25 1.78
C LEU A 84 5.03 4.13 3.04
N ALA A 85 6.09 3.32 3.00
CA ALA A 85 6.98 3.17 4.14
C ALA A 85 7.69 4.48 4.50
N THR A 86 8.13 5.25 3.50
CA THR A 86 8.72 6.58 3.70
C THR A 86 7.70 7.55 4.31
N GLY A 87 6.47 7.56 3.78
CA GLY A 87 5.39 8.38 4.31
C GLY A 87 5.04 8.06 5.77
N ILE A 88 5.00 6.78 6.14
CA ILE A 88 4.78 6.36 7.53
C ILE A 88 5.93 6.85 8.43
N THR A 89 7.19 6.72 7.99
CA THR A 89 8.33 7.20 8.77
C THR A 89 8.36 8.72 8.90
N ASP A 90 7.95 9.45 7.86
CA ASP A 90 7.89 10.92 7.88
C ASP A 90 6.82 11.43 8.85
N LEU A 91 5.72 10.68 9.03
CA LEU A 91 4.70 10.93 10.05
C LEU A 91 5.13 10.53 11.48
N GLY A 92 6.32 9.94 11.63
CA GLY A 92 6.88 9.49 12.91
C GLY A 92 6.49 8.06 13.30
N GLY A 93 5.87 7.31 12.39
CA GLY A 93 5.60 5.88 12.53
C GLY A 93 6.84 5.02 12.28
N TYR A 94 6.74 3.73 12.61
CA TYR A 94 7.81 2.77 12.42
C TYR A 94 7.37 1.70 11.43
N THR A 95 8.14 1.50 10.37
CA THR A 95 7.90 0.43 9.39
C THR A 95 9.07 -0.55 9.38
N GLU A 96 8.85 -1.74 9.95
CA GLU A 96 9.78 -2.84 9.76
C GLU A 96 9.34 -3.65 8.56
N LYS A 97 9.81 -3.24 7.37
CA LYS A 97 9.47 -3.90 6.10
C LYS A 97 9.71 -5.42 6.17
N ALA A 98 10.81 -5.86 6.77
CA ALA A 98 11.15 -7.28 6.91
C ALA A 98 10.09 -8.06 7.73
N ALA A 99 9.64 -7.50 8.85
CA ALA A 99 8.56 -8.09 9.65
C ALA A 99 7.24 -8.12 8.86
N LEU A 100 6.90 -7.03 8.16
CA LEU A 100 5.70 -6.97 7.32
C LEU A 100 5.75 -7.94 6.13
N TYR A 101 6.93 -8.17 5.54
CA TYR A 101 7.12 -9.20 4.52
C TYR A 101 6.88 -10.61 5.09
N SER A 102 7.41 -10.91 6.28
CA SER A 102 7.22 -12.22 6.93
C SER A 102 5.77 -12.49 7.35
N LEU A 103 5.03 -11.46 7.76
CA LEU A 103 3.61 -11.56 8.11
C LEU A 103 2.72 -11.86 6.89
N ASN A 104 3.14 -11.43 5.71
CA ASN A 104 2.41 -11.62 4.46
C ASN A 104 2.76 -12.92 3.74
N ASP A 105 3.61 -13.77 4.33
CA ASP A 105 4.00 -15.07 3.75
C ASP A 105 2.90 -16.15 3.88
N ILE A 106 1.63 -15.74 3.91
CA ILE A 106 0.48 -16.62 4.14
C ILE A 106 -0.03 -17.23 2.82
N GLN A 107 -0.39 -18.51 2.92
CA GLN A 107 -0.99 -19.45 1.95
C GLN A 107 -0.44 -19.41 0.52
N GLN A 108 0.21 -20.51 0.13
CA GLN A 108 0.58 -20.74 -1.26
C GLN A 108 -0.71 -20.85 -2.10
N PRO A 109 -0.87 -20.04 -3.17
CA PRO A 109 -1.94 -20.29 -4.12
C PRO A 109 -1.73 -21.67 -4.74
N ASN A 110 -2.79 -22.49 -4.77
CA ASN A 110 -2.69 -23.86 -5.29
C ASN A 110 -2.59 -23.86 -6.83
N CYS A 111 -3.06 -22.79 -7.48
CA CYS A 111 -2.97 -22.60 -8.92
C CYS A 111 -2.85 -21.12 -9.34
N PHE A 112 -2.61 -20.86 -10.64
CA PHE A 112 -2.51 -19.51 -11.19
C PHE A 112 -3.81 -18.69 -11.01
N ALA A 113 -4.98 -19.33 -11.10
CA ALA A 113 -6.26 -18.66 -10.88
C ALA A 113 -6.40 -18.12 -9.45
N ASP A 114 -5.95 -18.88 -8.43
CA ASP A 114 -5.93 -18.41 -7.04
C ASP A 114 -5.03 -17.18 -6.86
N CYS A 115 -3.93 -17.12 -7.64
CA CYS A 115 -3.05 -15.95 -7.65
C CYS A 115 -3.77 -14.72 -8.21
N LEU A 116 -4.52 -14.86 -9.31
CA LEU A 116 -5.30 -13.78 -9.89
C LEU A 116 -6.41 -13.31 -8.94
N GLN A 117 -7.15 -14.24 -8.34
CA GLN A 117 -8.19 -13.93 -7.35
C GLN A 117 -7.61 -13.21 -6.13
N GLY A 118 -6.43 -13.64 -5.66
CA GLY A 118 -5.72 -12.99 -4.57
C GLY A 118 -5.34 -11.55 -4.89
N ILE A 119 -4.90 -11.29 -6.12
CA ILE A 119 -4.59 -9.95 -6.62
C ILE A 119 -5.86 -9.11 -6.63
N ASP A 120 -6.95 -9.60 -7.23
CA ASP A 120 -8.23 -8.87 -7.29
C ASP A 120 -8.76 -8.49 -5.90
N GLN A 121 -8.79 -9.44 -4.95
CA GLN A 121 -9.21 -9.18 -3.58
C GLN A 121 -8.41 -8.06 -2.90
N ARG A 122 -7.10 -7.98 -3.16
CA ARG A 122 -6.23 -6.95 -2.57
C ARG A 122 -6.37 -5.62 -3.31
N THR A 123 -6.58 -5.63 -4.62
CA THR A 123 -6.94 -4.44 -5.39
C THR A 123 -8.24 -3.84 -4.88
N ASN A 124 -9.25 -4.67 -4.56
CA ASN A 124 -10.49 -4.23 -3.92
C ASN A 124 -10.24 -3.54 -2.56
N ARG A 125 -9.29 -4.04 -1.75
CA ARG A 125 -8.88 -3.38 -0.50
C ARG A 125 -8.20 -2.05 -0.74
N LEU A 126 -7.33 -1.95 -1.75
CA LEU A 126 -6.71 -0.68 -2.13
C LEU A 126 -7.75 0.35 -2.59
N ARG A 127 -8.80 -0.08 -3.34
CA ARG A 127 -9.92 0.81 -3.70
C ARG A 127 -10.72 1.27 -2.48
N ALA A 128 -10.94 0.40 -1.50
CA ALA A 128 -11.60 0.80 -0.25
C ALA A 128 -10.78 1.85 0.52
N ALA A 129 -9.45 1.75 0.47
CA ALA A 129 -8.55 2.71 1.10
C ALA A 129 -8.52 4.09 0.40
N ASP A 130 -8.86 4.17 -0.90
CA ASP A 130 -8.96 5.46 -1.60
C ASP A 130 -9.98 6.40 -0.96
N ALA A 131 -11.11 5.86 -0.48
CA ALA A 131 -12.12 6.66 0.20
C ALA A 131 -11.54 7.33 1.46
N LEU A 132 -10.79 6.56 2.27
CA LEU A 132 -10.15 7.06 3.48
C LEU A 132 -9.09 8.13 3.17
N LEU A 133 -8.25 7.90 2.15
CA LEU A 133 -7.26 8.88 1.72
C LEU A 133 -7.91 10.18 1.22
N ARG A 134 -9.06 10.08 0.55
CA ARG A 134 -9.83 11.23 0.09
C ARG A 134 -10.44 12.01 1.24
N ASP A 135 -10.99 11.34 2.25
CA ASP A 135 -11.52 11.99 3.45
C ASP A 135 -10.43 12.78 4.19
N TYR A 136 -9.22 12.22 4.32
CA TYR A 136 -8.09 12.96 4.89
C TYR A 136 -7.61 14.13 4.01
N TYR A 137 -7.65 13.96 2.68
CA TYR A 137 -7.37 15.06 1.76
C TYR A 137 -8.35 16.21 1.92
N GLU A 138 -9.66 15.92 2.03
CA GLU A 138 -10.70 16.92 2.26
C GLU A 138 -10.57 17.58 3.63
N SER A 139 -10.25 16.82 4.68
CA SER A 139 -9.94 17.34 6.00
C SER A 139 -8.73 18.29 5.99
N ALA A 140 -7.66 17.93 5.26
CA ALA A 140 -6.48 18.79 5.12
C ALA A 140 -6.81 20.11 4.41
N ILE A 141 -7.71 20.10 3.42
CA ILE A 141 -8.21 21.33 2.78
C ILE A 141 -9.00 22.18 3.79
N ALA A 142 -9.93 21.58 4.53
CA ALA A 142 -10.75 22.29 5.50
C ALA A 142 -9.91 22.98 6.58
N ASN A 143 -8.82 22.32 7.01
CA ASN A 143 -7.89 22.80 8.01
C ASN A 143 -6.77 23.72 7.46
N LYS A 144 -6.77 23.99 6.14
CA LYS A 144 -5.72 24.78 5.45
C LYS A 144 -4.30 24.22 5.63
N ASP A 145 -4.19 22.90 5.82
CA ASP A 145 -2.92 22.20 5.95
C ASP A 145 -2.38 21.84 4.56
N SER A 146 -1.57 22.74 3.99
CA SER A 146 -0.98 22.54 2.67
C SER A 146 -0.02 21.35 2.58
N ALA A 147 0.66 21.01 3.68
CA ALA A 147 1.62 19.91 3.72
C ALA A 147 0.89 18.56 3.69
N SER A 148 -0.11 18.41 4.57
CA SER A 148 -0.96 17.21 4.62
C SER A 148 -1.78 17.06 3.33
N LYS A 149 -2.30 18.17 2.79
CA LYS A 149 -2.99 18.16 1.49
C LYS A 149 -2.12 17.53 0.40
N ARG A 150 -0.89 18.04 0.23
CA ARG A 150 0.04 17.55 -0.79
C ARG A 150 0.43 16.09 -0.57
N PHE A 151 0.56 15.68 0.69
CA PHE A 151 0.84 14.30 1.04
C PHE A 151 -0.31 13.37 0.63
N PHE A 152 -1.55 13.68 1.00
CA PHE A 152 -2.71 12.86 0.64
C PHE A 152 -3.00 12.88 -0.86
N GLU A 153 -2.78 14.01 -1.53
CA GLU A 153 -2.87 14.09 -2.98
C GLU A 153 -1.92 13.09 -3.65
N GLU A 154 -0.68 12.98 -3.15
CA GLU A 154 0.26 11.99 -3.67
C GLU A 154 -0.09 10.54 -3.30
N CYS A 155 -0.59 10.30 -2.09
CA CYS A 155 -1.09 8.98 -1.71
C CYS A 155 -2.21 8.51 -2.63
N THR A 156 -3.23 9.35 -2.85
CA THR A 156 -4.37 9.05 -3.74
C THR A 156 -3.89 8.86 -5.18
N ARG A 157 -3.01 9.73 -5.69
CA ARG A 157 -2.49 9.62 -7.06
C ARG A 157 -1.70 8.33 -7.28
N ARG A 158 -0.83 7.95 -6.34
CA ARG A 158 -0.03 6.73 -6.45
C ARG A 158 -0.87 5.47 -6.25
N ASN A 159 -1.83 5.48 -5.34
CA ASN A 159 -2.77 4.36 -5.14
C ASN A 159 -3.61 4.13 -6.41
N ALA A 160 -4.23 5.18 -6.93
CA ALA A 160 -5.03 5.12 -8.16
C ALA A 160 -4.20 4.66 -9.37
N HIS A 161 -2.96 5.16 -9.52
CA HIS A 161 -2.07 4.71 -10.58
C HIS A 161 -1.76 3.21 -10.48
N PHE A 162 -1.53 2.71 -9.26
CA PHE A 162 -1.23 1.30 -9.06
C PHE A 162 -2.45 0.40 -9.32
N ILE A 163 -3.64 0.83 -8.88
CA ILE A 163 -4.91 0.14 -9.15
C ILE A 163 -5.17 0.06 -10.67
N SER A 164 -5.08 1.19 -11.38
CA SER A 164 -5.25 1.22 -12.85
C SER A 164 -4.25 0.31 -13.55
N LEU A 165 -2.99 0.29 -13.10
CA LEU A 165 -1.98 -0.58 -13.68
C LEU A 165 -2.30 -2.07 -13.46
N ILE A 166 -2.92 -2.44 -12.34
CA ILE A 166 -3.41 -3.81 -12.12
C ILE A 166 -4.58 -4.11 -13.06
N GLU A 167 -5.57 -3.23 -13.13
CA GLU A 167 -6.79 -3.43 -13.93
C GLU A 167 -6.49 -3.54 -15.44
N ASP A 168 -5.67 -2.64 -15.97
CA ASP A 168 -5.27 -2.62 -17.38
C ASP A 168 -4.58 -3.93 -17.84
N ASN A 169 -4.02 -4.67 -16.88
CA ASN A 169 -3.19 -5.85 -17.14
C ASN A 169 -3.84 -7.16 -16.69
N LEU A 170 -4.85 -7.12 -15.82
CA LEU A 170 -5.42 -8.31 -15.17
C LEU A 170 -6.95 -8.37 -15.15
N SER A 171 -7.67 -7.29 -15.46
CA SER A 171 -9.14 -7.31 -15.50
C SER A 171 -9.65 -7.63 -16.90
N GLU A 172 -10.49 -8.66 -17.01
CA GLU A 172 -11.21 -9.00 -18.25
C GLU A 172 -12.14 -7.85 -18.65
N GLY A 173 -11.80 -7.16 -19.75
CA GLY A 173 -12.61 -6.02 -20.19
C GLY A 173 -12.18 -5.30 -21.47
N GLN A 174 -11.20 -5.78 -22.23
CA GLN A 174 -11.05 -5.33 -23.62
C GLN A 174 -11.68 -6.36 -24.56
N PRO A 175 -12.86 -6.08 -25.15
CA PRO A 175 -13.30 -6.83 -26.31
C PRO A 175 -12.29 -6.54 -27.44
N TRP A 176 -11.75 -7.61 -28.02
CA TRP A 176 -11.09 -7.53 -29.32
C TRP A 176 -12.13 -7.20 -30.40
#